data_AF-A0A1W9ISY2-F1
#
_entry.id   AF-A0A1W9ISY2-F1
#
_cell.length_a   1.000
_cell.length_b   1.000
_cell.length_c   1.000
_cell.angle_alpha   90.00
_cell.angle_beta   90.00
_cell.angle_gamma   90.00
#
_symmetry.space_group_name_H-M   'P 1'
#
loop_
_entity.id
_entity.type
_entity.pdbx_description
1 polymer ?
#
loop_
_entity_poly.entity_id
_entity_poly.type
_entity_poly.pdbx_seq_one_letter_code
_entity_poly.pdbx_strand_id
1 'polypeptide(L)'
;MGVKMGVLLAVLIVGLVAHTPAQADESPALSDRISGKLIRGMVNLSTGWIEVPRQIYEVGTHEGWVRGLLRGPFDGIGMFFARTAAGALEAATFPVPLPTYNPLLMPAYAWDPEDPSDVMAADSK
;
A
#
# COMPACT_ATOMS: atom_id res chain seq x y z
N MET A 1 2.62 37.09 -25.43
CA MET A 1 1.24 36.54 -25.32
C MET A 1 1.26 35.13 -25.89
N GLY A 2 1.08 34.11 -25.04
CA GLY A 2 0.95 32.67 -25.37
C GLY A 2 2.26 31.99 -25.82
N VAL A 3 2.69 30.82 -25.36
CA VAL A 3 2.04 29.70 -24.68
C VAL A 3 3.10 29.00 -23.80
N LYS A 4 2.61 28.46 -22.69
CA LYS A 4 3.27 27.66 -21.64
C LYS A 4 4.18 26.56 -22.23
N MET A 5 5.48 26.60 -21.96
CA MET A 5 6.46 25.56 -22.31
C MET A 5 7.03 24.97 -21.01
N GLY A 6 7.02 23.64 -20.92
CA GLY A 6 6.96 22.82 -19.70
C GLY A 6 8.07 23.04 -18.68
N VAL A 7 7.85 22.83 -17.38
CA VAL A 7 7.54 21.52 -16.74
C VAL A 7 8.58 20.42 -17.03
N LEU A 8 9.65 20.73 -17.76
CA LEU A 8 10.73 19.79 -18.08
C LEU A 8 12.10 20.42 -17.78
N LEU A 9 12.31 20.73 -16.51
CA LEU A 9 13.64 20.80 -15.91
C LEU A 9 13.51 20.21 -14.49
N ALA A 10 13.06 18.96 -14.42
CA ALA A 10 13.98 17.83 -14.27
C ALA A 10 14.83 17.99 -13.01
N VAL A 11 14.20 17.72 -11.86
CA VAL A 11 14.71 16.84 -10.79
C VAL A 11 16.22 17.02 -10.53
N LEU A 12 16.63 18.26 -10.30
CA LEU A 12 17.91 18.55 -9.69
C LEU A 12 17.64 18.68 -8.19
N ILE A 13 18.37 17.92 -7.37
CA ILE A 13 18.35 17.88 -5.89
C ILE A 13 17.49 16.75 -5.28
N VAL A 14 17.91 15.49 -5.47
CA VAL A 14 17.95 14.43 -4.43
C VAL A 14 19.05 13.47 -4.90
N GLY A 15 20.30 13.58 -4.46
CA GLY A 15 20.75 13.21 -3.12
C GLY A 15 21.85 12.17 -3.31
N LEU A 16 23.10 12.62 -3.22
CA LEU A 16 24.31 11.81 -3.24
C LEU A 16 24.26 10.81 -2.06
N VAL A 17 24.05 9.52 -2.31
CA VAL A 17 24.11 8.50 -1.25
C VAL A 17 25.48 7.84 -1.26
N ALA A 18 26.26 8.19 -0.24
CA ALA A 18 27.48 7.50 0.15
C ALA A 18 27.18 6.01 0.39
N HIS A 19 27.93 5.13 -0.25
CA HIS A 19 27.86 3.69 -0.01
C HIS A 19 28.64 3.36 1.25
N THR A 20 27.95 3.01 2.34
CA THR A 20 28.54 2.33 3.51
C THR A 20 27.92 0.94 3.62
N PRO A 21 28.68 -0.17 3.50
CA PRO A 21 28.13 -1.50 3.74
C PRO A 21 27.95 -1.68 5.26
N ALA A 22 26.71 -1.68 5.74
CA ALA A 22 26.37 -1.99 7.12
C ALA A 22 26.21 -3.51 7.29
N GLN A 23 26.82 -4.05 8.34
CA GLN A 23 26.90 -5.48 8.64
C GLN A 23 25.56 -6.11 9.03
N ALA A 24 25.48 -7.42 8.81
CA ALA A 24 24.32 -8.28 9.02
C ALA A 24 23.80 -8.28 10.47
N ASP A 25 22.53 -7.93 10.61
CA ASP A 25 21.64 -8.28 11.72
C ASP A 25 20.48 -9.07 11.09
N GLU A 26 19.94 -10.11 11.73
CA GLU A 26 18.81 -10.92 11.20
C GLU A 26 17.50 -10.11 11.07
N SER A 27 17.50 -8.87 11.55
CA SER A 27 16.44 -7.88 11.31
C SER A 27 16.73 -7.08 10.04
N PRO A 28 15.75 -6.84 9.15
CA PRO A 28 15.96 -5.97 8.00
C PRO A 28 16.52 -4.62 8.48
N ALA A 29 17.53 -4.12 7.77
CA ALA A 29 18.22 -2.91 8.16
C ALA A 29 17.20 -1.76 8.37
N LEU A 30 17.50 -0.83 9.27
CA LEU A 30 16.62 0.31 9.56
C LEU A 30 16.18 1.03 8.27
N SER A 31 17.09 1.17 7.32
CA SER A 31 16.83 1.72 5.98
C SER A 31 15.78 0.94 5.20
N ASP A 32 15.83 -0.39 5.24
CA ASP A 32 14.93 -1.28 4.49
C ASP A 32 13.52 -1.23 5.07
N ARG A 33 13.41 -1.04 6.38
CA ARG A 33 12.13 -0.89 7.08
C ARG A 33 11.47 0.43 6.76
N ILE A 34 12.26 1.51 6.81
CA ILE A 34 11.81 2.87 6.47
C ILE A 34 11.40 2.94 4.99
N SER A 35 12.23 2.40 4.10
CA SER A 35 11.93 2.37 2.66
C SER A 35 10.74 1.47 2.34
N GLY A 36 10.65 0.29 2.95
CA GLY A 36 9.51 -0.61 2.80
C GLY A 36 8.19 0.03 3.24
N LYS A 37 8.20 0.79 4.34
CA LYS A 37 7.03 1.55 4.80
C LYS A 37 6.64 2.66 3.84
N LEU A 38 7.62 3.40 3.30
CA LEU A 38 7.36 4.43 2.30
C LEU A 38 6.80 3.83 1.00
N ILE A 39 7.42 2.77 0.49
CA ILE A 39 7.00 2.10 -0.75
C ILE A 39 5.58 1.59 -0.60
N ARG A 40 5.27 0.86 0.48
CA ARG A 40 3.92 0.36 0.72
C ARG A 40 2.90 1.49 0.88
N GLY A 41 3.28 2.56 1.58
CA GLY A 41 2.47 3.76 1.69
C GLY A 41 2.11 4.37 0.34
N MET A 42 3.12 4.60 -0.51
CA MET A 42 2.94 5.18 -1.85
C MET A 42 2.14 4.27 -2.79
N VAL A 43 2.38 2.96 -2.73
CA VAL A 43 1.62 1.99 -3.51
C VAL A 43 0.15 2.05 -3.10
N ASN A 44 -0.18 1.82 -1.83
CA ASN A 44 -1.57 1.79 -1.36
C ASN A 44 -2.31 3.13 -1.55
N LEU A 45 -1.59 4.25 -1.39
CA LEU A 45 -2.12 5.58 -1.66
C LEU A 45 -2.54 5.75 -3.13
N SER A 46 -1.75 5.24 -4.07
CA SER A 46 -1.97 5.41 -5.51
C SER A 46 -2.83 4.33 -6.15
N THR A 47 -2.83 3.11 -5.60
CA THR A 47 -3.46 1.92 -6.20
C THR A 47 -4.71 1.44 -5.49
N GLY A 48 -5.19 2.13 -4.44
CA GLY A 48 -6.40 1.72 -3.72
C GLY A 48 -7.62 1.47 -4.61
N TRP A 49 -7.71 2.12 -5.79
CA TRP A 49 -8.86 1.96 -6.69
C TRP A 49 -9.00 0.52 -7.26
N ILE A 50 -7.92 -0.26 -7.22
CA ILE A 50 -7.90 -1.68 -7.60
C ILE A 50 -8.83 -2.53 -6.72
N GLU A 51 -9.16 -2.06 -5.51
CA GLU A 51 -10.09 -2.72 -4.60
C GLU A 51 -11.47 -2.91 -5.21
N VAL A 52 -11.92 -1.99 -6.07
CA VAL A 52 -13.24 -2.09 -6.71
C VAL A 52 -13.33 -3.30 -7.64
N PRO A 53 -12.48 -3.44 -8.68
CA PRO A 53 -12.51 -4.65 -9.51
C PRO A 53 -12.16 -5.92 -8.74
N ARG A 54 -11.28 -5.85 -7.72
CA ARG A 54 -10.96 -7.00 -6.86
C ARG A 54 -12.19 -7.50 -6.12
N GLN A 55 -12.93 -6.64 -5.44
CA GLN A 55 -14.10 -7.04 -4.66
C GLN A 55 -15.26 -7.56 -5.54
N ILE A 56 -15.42 -7.02 -6.75
CA ILE A 56 -16.35 -7.58 -7.74
C ILE A 56 -15.95 -9.02 -8.10
N TYR A 57 -14.66 -9.27 -8.32
CA TYR A 57 -14.14 -10.59 -8.65
C TYR A 57 -14.25 -11.56 -7.46
N GLU A 58 -13.88 -11.15 -6.25
CA GLU A 58 -13.94 -11.97 -5.04
C GLU A 58 -15.38 -12.35 -4.71
N VAL A 59 -16.30 -11.39 -4.61
CA VAL A 59 -17.72 -11.68 -4.36
C VAL A 59 -18.33 -12.45 -5.52
N GLY A 60 -17.95 -12.15 -6.77
CA GLY A 60 -18.43 -12.87 -7.94
C GLY A 60 -18.02 -14.34 -7.99
N THR A 61 -16.80 -14.66 -7.56
CA THR A 61 -16.26 -16.02 -7.52
C THR A 61 -16.76 -16.84 -6.34
N HIS A 62 -16.99 -16.21 -5.17
CA HIS A 62 -17.41 -16.91 -3.94
C HIS A 62 -18.93 -16.93 -3.72
N GLU A 63 -19.64 -15.86 -4.09
CA GLU A 63 -21.08 -15.69 -3.85
C GLU A 63 -21.92 -15.64 -5.14
N GLY A 64 -21.28 -15.61 -6.31
CA GLY A 64 -21.90 -15.57 -7.63
C GLY A 64 -21.95 -14.16 -8.25
N TRP A 65 -21.84 -14.10 -9.57
CA TRP A 65 -21.64 -12.86 -10.33
C TRP A 65 -22.73 -11.79 -10.18
N VAL A 66 -23.99 -12.18 -9.92
CA VAL A 66 -25.07 -11.21 -9.65
C VAL A 66 -24.79 -10.45 -8.34
N ARG A 67 -24.35 -11.15 -7.29
CA ARG A 67 -23.92 -10.52 -6.04
C ARG A 67 -22.62 -9.76 -6.23
N GLY A 68 -21.68 -10.31 -7.00
CA GLY A 68 -20.43 -9.64 -7.35
C GLY A 68 -20.65 -8.25 -7.95
N LEU A 69 -21.60 -8.12 -8.87
CA LEU A 69 -21.93 -6.84 -9.51
C LEU A 69 -22.73 -5.88 -8.61
N LEU A 70 -23.54 -6.38 -7.68
CA LEU A 70 -24.41 -5.54 -6.84
C LEU A 70 -23.75 -5.14 -5.52
N ARG A 71 -23.03 -6.05 -4.86
CA ARG A 71 -22.38 -5.86 -3.57
C ARG A 71 -20.90 -5.51 -3.71
N GLY A 72 -20.19 -6.19 -4.60
CA GLY A 72 -18.74 -6.03 -4.79
C GLY A 72 -18.28 -4.58 -4.99
N PRO A 73 -18.99 -3.71 -5.74
CA PRO A 73 -18.60 -2.31 -5.85
C PRO A 73 -18.65 -1.55 -4.52
N PHE A 74 -19.61 -1.83 -3.64
CA PHE A 74 -19.73 -1.15 -2.35
C PHE A 74 -18.61 -1.57 -1.39
N ASP A 75 -18.34 -2.88 -1.31
CA ASP A 75 -17.24 -3.42 -0.52
C ASP A 75 -15.89 -2.87 -1.04
N GLY A 76 -15.73 -2.82 -2.36
CA GLY A 76 -14.55 -2.26 -3.02
C GLY A 76 -14.34 -0.76 -2.81
N ILE A 77 -15.40 0.04 -2.77
CA ILE A 77 -15.31 1.48 -2.43
C ILE A 77 -14.88 1.67 -0.97
N GLY A 78 -15.42 0.86 -0.05
CA GLY A 78 -15.00 0.88 1.35
C GLY A 78 -13.51 0.58 1.50
N MET A 79 -13.07 -0.50 0.85
CA MET A 79 -11.66 -0.91 0.84
C MET A 79 -10.74 0.08 0.13
N PHE A 80 -11.21 0.74 -0.96
CA PHE A 80 -10.49 1.83 -1.61
C PHE A 80 -10.12 2.93 -0.61
N PHE A 81 -11.09 3.43 0.16
CA PHE A 81 -10.83 4.48 1.14
C PHE A 81 -9.93 3.99 2.27
N ALA A 82 -10.15 2.78 2.78
CA ALA A 82 -9.29 2.18 3.79
C ALA A 82 -7.84 2.12 3.31
N ARG A 83 -7.61 1.59 2.09
CA ARG A 83 -6.28 1.39 1.53
C ARG A 83 -5.58 2.70 1.17
N THR A 84 -6.29 3.65 0.60
CA THR A 84 -5.74 4.99 0.33
C THR A 84 -5.39 5.73 1.63
N ALA A 85 -6.25 5.66 2.67
CA ALA A 85 -5.98 6.30 3.96
C ALA A 85 -4.81 5.62 4.69
N ALA A 86 -4.77 4.29 4.72
CA ALA A 86 -3.64 3.54 5.24
C ALA A 86 -2.35 3.92 4.51
N GLY A 87 -2.38 3.96 3.17
CA GLY A 87 -1.24 4.38 2.35
C GLY A 87 -0.75 5.79 2.69
N ALA A 88 -1.67 6.75 2.85
CA ALA A 88 -1.36 8.11 3.26
C ALA A 88 -0.70 8.16 4.65
N LEU A 89 -1.21 7.39 5.61
CA LEU A 89 -0.65 7.33 6.97
C LEU A 89 0.74 6.68 6.98
N GLU A 90 0.95 5.60 6.24
CA GLU A 90 2.26 4.97 6.13
C GLU A 90 3.27 5.90 5.46
N ALA A 91 2.88 6.56 4.37
CA ALA A 91 3.73 7.52 3.66
C ALA A 91 4.00 8.78 4.49
N ALA A 92 3.06 9.25 5.31
CA ALA A 92 3.29 10.41 6.19
C ALA A 92 4.17 10.06 7.39
N THR A 93 4.08 8.82 7.89
CA THR A 93 4.79 8.36 9.09
C THR A 93 6.01 7.48 8.76
N PHE A 94 6.43 7.40 7.50
CA PHE A 94 7.53 6.53 7.06
C PHE A 94 8.86 6.73 7.79
N PRO A 95 9.26 7.96 8.21
CA PRO A 95 10.54 8.16 8.88
C PRO A 95 10.54 7.67 10.32
N VAL A 96 9.36 7.39 10.91
CA VAL A 96 9.21 6.94 12.29
C VAL A 96 9.47 5.44 12.36
N PRO A 97 10.60 5.00 12.97
CA PRO A 97 10.95 3.60 13.01
C PRO A 97 10.20 2.92 14.15
N LEU A 98 9.26 2.03 13.80
CA LEU A 98 8.55 1.21 14.77
C LEU A 98 9.17 -0.20 14.75
N PRO A 99 9.77 -0.68 15.88
CA PRO A 99 10.57 -1.91 15.94
C PRO A 99 9.78 -3.18 15.59
N THR A 100 8.45 -3.14 15.67
CA THR A 100 7.55 -4.25 15.30
C THR A 100 6.41 -3.73 14.42
N TYR A 101 6.77 -3.03 13.34
CA TYR A 101 5.77 -2.47 12.43
C TYR A 101 5.14 -3.55 11.55
N ASN A 102 3.82 -3.68 11.61
CA ASN A 102 3.03 -4.44 10.65
C ASN A 102 2.31 -3.47 9.70
N PRO A 103 2.07 -3.85 8.43
CA PRO A 103 1.21 -3.09 7.52
C PRO A 103 -0.11 -2.68 8.19
N LEU A 104 -0.58 -1.46 7.94
CA LEU A 104 -1.86 -1.00 8.49
C LEU A 104 -3.07 -1.79 7.96
N LEU A 105 -2.93 -2.36 6.77
CA LEU A 105 -3.89 -3.27 6.18
C LEU A 105 -3.18 -4.54 5.74
N MET A 106 -3.86 -5.65 5.94
CA MET A 106 -3.50 -6.95 5.42
C MET A 106 -4.55 -7.40 4.40
N PRO A 107 -4.14 -7.95 3.25
CA PRO A 107 -2.75 -8.13 2.84
C PRO A 107 -2.04 -6.79 2.54
N ALA A 108 -0.71 -6.79 2.39
CA ALA A 108 0.06 -5.55 2.29
C ALA A 108 -0.28 -4.73 1.03
N TYR A 109 -0.59 -5.40 -0.07
CA TYR A 109 -1.00 -4.80 -1.35
C TYR A 109 -2.34 -5.35 -1.84
N ALA A 110 -2.98 -4.61 -2.77
CA ALA A 110 -4.30 -4.98 -3.29
C ALA A 110 -4.36 -6.23 -4.17
N TRP A 111 -3.24 -6.69 -4.67
CA TRP A 111 -3.16 -7.91 -5.49
C TRP A 111 -2.58 -9.09 -4.72
N ASP A 112 -2.16 -8.87 -3.48
CA ASP A 112 -1.63 -9.95 -2.66
C ASP A 112 -2.79 -10.88 -2.25
N PRO A 113 -2.53 -12.20 -2.22
CA PRO A 113 -3.49 -13.16 -1.70
C PRO A 113 -3.72 -12.91 -0.21
N GLU A 114 -4.91 -13.24 0.26
CA GLU A 114 -5.19 -13.26 1.69
C GLU A 114 -4.51 -14.46 2.33
N ASP A 115 -3.70 -14.23 3.36
CA ASP A 115 -3.11 -15.29 4.16
C ASP A 115 -4.13 -15.69 5.26
N PRO A 116 -4.49 -16.98 5.41
CA PRO A 116 -5.36 -17.43 6.48
C PRO A 116 -4.94 -16.95 7.89
N SER A 117 -3.65 -16.80 8.15
CA SER A 117 -3.15 -16.31 9.43
C SER A 117 -3.50 -14.83 9.70
N ASP A 118 -3.61 -14.02 8.65
CA ASP A 118 -3.98 -12.60 8.73
C ASP A 118 -5.45 -12.43 9.15
N VAL A 119 -6.32 -13.31 8.64
CA VAL A 119 -7.76 -13.33 8.93
C VAL A 119 -8.01 -13.75 10.39
N MET A 120 -7.31 -14.79 10.84
CA MET A 120 -7.43 -15.28 12.22
C MET A 120 -6.89 -14.27 13.25
N ALA A 121 -5.88 -13.49 12.88
CA ALA A 121 -5.38 -12.41 13.72
C ALA A 121 -6.38 -11.25 13.84
N ALA A 122 -7.14 -10.96 12.78
CA ALA A 122 -8.19 -9.93 12.78
C ALA A 122 -9.40 -10.32 13.66
N ASP A 123 -9.85 -11.59 13.60
CA ASP A 123 -10.98 -12.10 14.40
C ASP A 123 -10.67 -12.24 15.90
N SER A 124 -9.39 -12.22 16.28
CA SER A 124 -8.94 -12.35 17.68
C SER A 124 -8.88 -11.04 18.46
N LYS A 125 -9.14 -9.90 17.81
CA LYS A 125 -9.12 -8.54 18.42
C LYS A 125 -10.52 -8.01 18.64
#